data_AF-A0A4U6WF59-F1
#
_entry.id   AF-A0A4U6WF59-F1
#
_cell.length_a   1.000
_cell.length_b   1.000
_cell.length_c   1.000
_cell.angle_alpha   90.00
_cell.angle_beta   90.00
_cell.angle_gamma   90.00
#
_symmetry.space_group_name_H-M   'P 1'
#
loop_
_entity.id
_entity.type
_entity.pdbx_description
1 polymer ?
#
loop_
_entity_poly.entity_id
_entity_poly.type
_entity_poly.pdbx_seq_one_letter_code
_entity_poly.pdbx_strand_id
1 'polypeptide(L)'
;MSHSVEQLWQQHLLAMLDAPIRSTIITCILWNIWKARKARVFEHTDINPPGILRRTAADLQLWSHRAPPSSLRFWSDKIVHLIE
;
A
#
# COMPACT_ATOMS: atom_id res chain seq x y z
N MET A 1 19.32 -9.33 -10.87
CA MET A 1 18.32 -8.77 -11.80
C MET A 1 17.77 -7.51 -11.15
N SER A 2 17.93 -6.32 -11.74
CA SER A 2 17.35 -5.10 -11.18
C SER A 2 15.87 -5.06 -11.52
N HIS A 3 15.01 -5.21 -10.51
CA HIS A 3 13.59 -4.97 -10.68
C HIS A 3 13.37 -3.47 -10.80
N SER A 4 12.81 -3.02 -11.93
CA SER A 4 12.47 -1.60 -12.08
C SER A 4 11.12 -1.30 -11.41
N VAL A 5 10.93 -0.06 -10.96
CA VAL A 5 9.73 0.35 -10.22
C VAL A 5 8.46 0.19 -11.07
N GLU A 6 8.60 0.35 -12.38
CA GLU A 6 7.54 0.17 -13.38
C GLU A 6 6.97 -1.26 -13.36
N GLN A 7 7.78 -2.26 -13.00
CA GLN A 7 7.34 -3.66 -12.90
C GLN A 7 6.34 -3.89 -11.76
N LEU A 8 6.20 -2.94 -10.81
CA LEU A 8 5.19 -3.01 -9.75
C LEU A 8 3.76 -2.99 -10.34
N TRP A 9 3.54 -2.24 -11.42
CA TRP A 9 2.24 -2.16 -12.09
C TRP A 9 1.90 -3.40 -12.92
N GLN A 10 2.91 -4.23 -13.20
CA GLN A 10 2.80 -5.47 -13.97
C GLN A 10 2.67 -6.71 -13.08
N GLN A 11 2.71 -6.55 -11.75
CA GLN A 11 2.54 -7.67 -10.82
C GLN A 11 1.18 -8.33 -11.04
N HIS A 12 1.19 -9.63 -11.32
CA HIS A 12 0.00 -10.40 -11.73
C HIS A 12 -1.20 -10.17 -10.79
N LEU A 13 -0.93 -10.15 -9.48
CA LEU A 13 -1.92 -9.93 -8.42
C LEU A 13 -2.65 -8.57 -8.53
N LEU A 14 -1.94 -7.53 -8.99
CA LEU A 14 -2.47 -6.16 -9.15
C LEU A 14 -2.92 -5.89 -10.59
N ALA A 15 -2.36 -6.59 -11.57
CA ALA A 15 -2.67 -6.44 -12.99
C ALA A 15 -4.14 -6.76 -13.29
N MET A 16 -4.77 -7.64 -12.51
CA MET A 16 -6.19 -7.99 -12.63
C MET A 16 -7.16 -6.93 -12.10
N LEU A 17 -6.67 -5.90 -11.40
CA LEU A 17 -7.49 -4.80 -10.89
C LEU A 17 -7.67 -3.70 -11.93
N ASP A 18 -8.78 -2.98 -11.84
CA ASP A 18 -8.97 -1.74 -12.60
C ASP A 18 -7.84 -0.76 -12.33
N ALA A 19 -7.40 -0.06 -13.38
CA ALA A 19 -6.27 0.85 -13.32
C ALA A 19 -6.34 1.90 -12.18
N PRO A 20 -7.50 2.50 -11.86
CA PRO A 20 -7.62 3.43 -10.73
C PRO A 20 -7.41 2.76 -9.38
N ILE A 21 -7.95 1.56 -9.19
CA ILE A 21 -7.83 0.78 -7.95
C ILE A 21 -6.38 0.34 -7.76
N ARG A 22 -5.77 -0.25 -8.80
CA ARG A 22 -4.35 -0.64 -8.81
C ARG A 22 -3.46 0.55 -8.44
N SER A 23 -3.66 1.69 -9.11
CA SER A 23 -2.85 2.88 -8.86
C SER A 23 -3.02 3.39 -7.43
N THR A 24 -4.25 3.40 -6.90
CA THR A 24 -4.53 3.79 -5.51
C THR A 24 -3.79 2.89 -4.51
N ILE A 25 -3.82 1.57 -4.71
CA ILE A 25 -3.15 0.60 -3.83
C ILE A 25 -1.63 0.80 -3.86
N ILE A 26 -1.04 0.84 -5.05
CA ILE A 26 0.41 1.03 -5.21
C ILE A 26 0.85 2.38 -4.61
N THR A 27 0.10 3.45 -4.86
CA THR A 27 0.36 4.77 -4.27
C THR A 27 0.28 4.71 -2.75
N CYS A 28 -0.71 4.05 -2.13
CA CYS A 28 -0.79 3.92 -0.68
C CYS A 28 0.42 3.18 -0.09
N ILE A 29 0.87 2.11 -0.73
CA ILE A 29 2.06 1.34 -0.29
C ILE A 29 3.31 2.22 -0.38
N LEU A 30 3.58 2.79 -1.57
CA LEU A 30 4.77 3.62 -1.80
C LEU A 30 4.79 4.85 -0.89
N TRP A 31 3.63 5.46 -0.66
CA TRP A 31 3.47 6.60 0.25
C TRP A 31 3.83 6.23 1.69
N ASN A 32 3.37 5.08 2.18
CA ASN A 32 3.69 4.63 3.54
C ASN A 32 5.17 4.23 3.70
N ILE A 33 5.79 3.65 2.67
CA ILE A 33 7.23 3.39 2.65
C ILE A 33 8.01 4.72 2.69
N TRP A 34 7.60 5.70 1.91
CA TRP A 34 8.22 7.02 1.91
C TRP A 34 8.07 7.71 3.27
N LYS A 35 6.87 7.70 3.87
CA LYS A 35 6.64 8.21 5.24
C LYS A 35 7.55 7.53 6.26
N ALA A 36 7.74 6.21 6.17
CA ALA A 36 8.61 5.47 7.08
C ALA A 36 10.09 5.85 6.92
N ARG A 37 10.56 6.02 5.67
CA ARG A 37 11.92 6.53 5.41
C ARG A 37 12.10 7.94 5.93
N LYS A 38 11.10 8.80 5.76
CA LYS A 38 11.10 10.16 6.31
C LYS A 38 11.21 10.14 7.84
N ALA A 39 10.37 9.36 8.52
CA ALA A 39 10.43 9.23 9.98
C ALA A 39 11.79 8.71 10.47
N ARG A 40 12.40 7.77 9.75
CA ARG A 40 13.75 7.28 10.09
C ARG A 40 14.82 8.38 10.02
N VAL A 41 14.76 9.23 9.00
CA VAL A 41 15.78 10.28 8.78
C VAL A 41 15.58 11.47 9.70
N PHE A 42 14.33 11.91 9.90
CA PHE A 42 14.03 13.16 10.61
C PHE A 42 13.60 12.97 12.07
N GLU A 43 13.01 11.82 12.40
CA GLU A 43 12.47 11.53 13.74
C GLU A 43 13.23 10.38 14.42
N HIS A 44 14.30 9.86 13.79
CA HIS A 44 15.09 8.71 14.25
C HIS A 44 14.24 7.48 14.64
N THR A 45 13.07 7.35 14.02
CA THR A 45 12.09 6.30 14.34
C THR A 45 12.05 5.26 13.22
N ASP A 46 12.43 4.03 13.55
CA ASP A 46 12.35 2.89 12.63
C ASP A 46 10.96 2.23 12.73
N ILE A 47 10.25 2.20 11.60
CA ILE A 47 8.97 1.50 11.48
C ILE A 47 9.22 0.19 10.74
N ASN A 48 8.91 -0.92 11.40
CA ASN A 48 9.07 -2.24 10.81
C ASN A 48 8.07 -2.49 9.64
N PRO A 49 8.36 -3.44 8.73
CA PRO A 49 7.49 -3.71 7.59
C PRO A 49 6.02 -4.01 7.98
N PRO A 50 5.72 -4.82 9.02
CA PRO A 50 4.36 -4.98 9.53
C PRO A 50 3.65 -3.66 9.87
N GLY A 51 4.36 -2.73 10.52
CA GLY A 51 3.84 -1.41 10.86
C GLY A 51 3.54 -0.55 9.63
N ILE A 52 4.38 -0.62 8.60
CA ILE A 52 4.14 0.05 7.31
C ILE A 52 2.89 -0.51 6.64
N LEU A 53 2.73 -1.84 6.63
CA LEU A 53 1.58 -2.49 6.03
C LEU A 53 0.28 -2.20 6.79
N ARG A 54 0.29 -2.15 8.14
CA ARG A 54 -0.88 -1.73 8.95
C ARG A 54 -1.31 -0.30 8.62
N ARG A 55 -0.35 0.64 8.52
CA ARG A 55 -0.65 2.02 8.12
C ARG A 55 -1.21 2.09 6.70
N THR A 56 -0.70 1.25 5.80
CA THR A 56 -1.22 1.14 4.43
C THR A 56 -2.66 0.64 4.41
N ALA A 57 -3.01 -0.38 5.17
CA ALA A 57 -4.38 -0.87 5.28
C ALA A 57 -5.33 0.23 5.81
N ALA A 58 -4.92 0.95 6.85
CA ALA A 58 -5.69 2.07 7.39
C ALA A 58 -5.92 3.18 6.33
N ASP A 59 -4.89 3.55 5.57
CA ASP A 59 -5.02 4.50 4.46
C ASP A 59 -6.00 3.96 3.40
N LEU A 60 -5.94 2.67 3.02
CA LEU A 60 -6.88 2.08 2.07
C LEU A 60 -8.33 2.06 2.58
N GLN A 61 -8.55 1.80 3.87
CA GLN A 61 -9.88 1.92 4.48
C GLN A 61 -10.38 3.36 4.37
N LEU A 62 -9.54 4.35 4.67
CA LEU A 62 -9.91 5.76 4.54
C LEU A 62 -10.30 6.09 3.08
N TRP A 63 -9.50 5.65 2.11
CA TRP A 63 -9.76 5.91 0.68
C TRP A 63 -10.96 5.14 0.13
N SER A 64 -11.35 4.01 0.74
CA SER A 64 -12.59 3.30 0.38
C SER A 64 -13.86 4.13 0.59
N HIS A 65 -13.79 5.19 1.41
CA HIS A 65 -14.90 6.15 1.59
C HIS A 65 -14.94 7.22 0.49
N ARG A 66 -13.92 7.32 -0.36
CA ARG A 66 -13.76 8.36 -1.41
C ARG A 66 -13.76 7.78 -2.84
N ALA A 67 -13.70 6.46 -2.98
CA ALA A 67 -13.66 5.72 -4.23
C ALA A 67 -14.61 4.49 -4.12
N PRO A 68 -14.80 3.67 -5.16
CA PRO A 68 -15.70 2.52 -5.09
C PRO A 68 -15.38 1.62 -3.87
N PRO A 69 -16.30 1.48 -2.90
CA PRO A 69 -15.98 1.03 -1.54
C PRO A 69 -15.58 -0.44 -1.46
N SER A 70 -16.09 -1.28 -2.36
CA SER A 70 -15.93 -2.73 -2.30
C SER A 70 -14.48 -3.19 -2.52
N SER A 71 -13.81 -2.64 -3.53
CA SER A 71 -12.48 -3.13 -3.92
C SER A 71 -11.39 -2.68 -2.94
N LEU A 72 -11.38 -1.41 -2.52
CA LEU A 72 -10.33 -0.92 -1.60
C LEU A 72 -10.45 -1.50 -0.20
N ARG A 73 -11.68 -1.72 0.28
CA ARG A 73 -11.92 -2.40 1.57
C ARG A 73 -11.43 -3.84 1.54
N PHE A 74 -11.74 -4.59 0.48
CA PHE A 74 -11.21 -5.95 0.29
C PHE A 74 -9.68 -5.99 0.34
N TRP A 75 -9.01 -5.04 -0.30
CA TRP A 75 -7.55 -4.96 -0.30
C TRP A 75 -6.95 -4.55 1.05
N SER A 76 -7.62 -3.67 1.78
CA SER A 76 -7.26 -3.40 3.17
C SER A 76 -7.28 -4.69 3.99
N ASP A 77 -8.38 -5.44 3.94
CA ASP A 77 -8.57 -6.64 4.75
C ASP A 77 -7.55 -7.73 4.37
N LYS A 78 -7.24 -7.87 3.06
CA LYS A 78 -6.16 -8.73 2.56
C LYS A 78 -4.80 -8.34 3.13
N ILE A 79 -4.46 -7.04 3.18
CA ILE A 79 -3.18 -6.57 3.73
C ILE A 79 -3.12 -6.86 5.23
N VAL A 80 -4.21 -6.64 5.98
CA VAL A 80 -4.27 -6.97 7.41
C VAL A 80 -3.99 -8.46 7.64
N HIS A 81 -4.64 -9.33 6.86
CA HIS A 81 -4.48 -10.78 6.97
C HIS A 81 -3.06 -11.27 6.61
N LEU A 82 -2.28 -10.53 5.82
CA LEU A 82 -0.88 -10.88 5.53
C LEU A 82 0.09 -10.58 6.69
N ILE A 83 -0.35 -9.82 7.71
CA ILE A 83 0.50 -9.33 8.80
C ILE A 83 0.23 -10.10 10.12
N GLU A 84 -0.93 -10.74 10.23
CA GLU A 84 -1.34 -11.60 11.37
C GLU A 84 -0.89 -13.05 11.16
#